data_AF-A0A2E9EXY0-F1
#
_entry.id   AF-A0A2E9EXY0-F1
#
_cell.length_a   1.000
_cell.length_b   1.000
_cell.length_c   1.000
_cell.angle_alpha   90.00
_cell.angle_beta   90.00
_cell.angle_gamma   90.00
#
_symmetry.space_group_name_H-M   'P 1'
#
loop_
_entity.id
_entity.type
_entity.pdbx_description
1 polymer ?
#
loop_
_entity_poly.entity_id
_entity_poly.type
_entity_poly.pdbx_seq_one_letter_code
_entity_poly.pdbx_strand_id
1 'polypeptide(L)'
;MTKEEELITRWIDGELNPKEKTEFEKLYDARPDFYNSLRVEANASKDLLKSSFEFEKEIPYGDFFNNQIRKKIQDDDFDSNSSSGFLFDVLTWLRSPLTWAATACFIAFISVNPQSGVNGDDNIIVSTYSPDPSVSIVSAEFNEKANATVIVLEGLEPVPDETDFNENHITSYDRQGPPGFVQFYNNNDKLVYILETDEYGQPNVF
;
A
#
# COMPACT_ATOMS: atom_id res chain seq x y z
N MET A 1 -11.24 28.08 14.67
CA MET A 1 -9.89 27.96 15.26
C MET A 1 -9.10 29.18 14.84
N THR A 2 -8.57 29.92 15.81
CA THR A 2 -7.76 31.11 15.53
C THR A 2 -6.31 30.71 15.21
N LYS A 3 -5.57 31.58 14.51
CA LYS A 3 -4.15 31.33 14.18
C LYS A 3 -3.29 31.10 15.43
N GLU A 4 -3.65 31.78 16.53
CA GLU A 4 -2.99 31.62 17.83
C GLU A 4 -3.28 30.26 18.47
N GLU A 5 -4.54 29.80 18.44
CA GLU A 5 -4.91 28.46 18.93
C GLU A 5 -4.17 27.35 18.17
N GLU A 6 -4.08 27.45 16.84
CA GLU A 6 -3.34 26.50 16.02
C GLU A 6 -1.84 26.48 16.38
N LEU A 7 -1.25 27.67 16.59
CA LEU A 7 0.15 27.81 17.00
C LEU A 7 0.40 27.18 18.39
N ILE A 8 -0.54 27.33 19.32
CA ILE A 8 -0.46 26.72 20.65
C ILE A 8 -0.57 25.20 20.56
N THR A 9 -1.52 24.66 19.78
CA THR A 9 -1.66 23.21 19.59
C THR A 9 -0.39 22.60 19.00
N ARG A 10 0.14 23.19 17.93
CA ARG A 10 1.39 22.71 17.31
C ARG A 10 2.60 22.84 18.23
N TRP A 11 2.62 23.84 19.11
CA TRP A 11 3.63 23.93 20.17
C TRP A 11 3.53 22.79 21.19
N ILE A 12 2.32 22.46 21.64
CA ILE A 12 2.08 21.33 22.55
C ILE A 12 2.56 20.02 21.92
N ASP A 13 2.26 19.83 20.64
CA ASP A 13 2.63 18.63 19.88
C ASP A 13 4.11 18.58 19.47
N GLY A 14 4.82 19.72 19.52
CA GLY A 14 6.24 19.82 19.16
C GLY A 14 6.50 20.00 17.67
N GLU A 15 5.47 20.36 16.90
CA GLU A 15 5.48 20.47 15.43
C GLU A 15 5.67 21.91 14.92
N LEU A 16 6.30 22.77 15.71
CA LEU A 16 6.55 24.16 15.30
C LEU A 16 7.66 24.27 14.26
N ASN A 17 7.38 25.05 13.22
CA ASN A 17 8.36 25.46 12.23
C ASN A 17 9.37 26.44 12.87
N PRO A 18 10.60 26.60 12.34
CA PRO A 18 11.55 27.57 12.87
C PRO A 18 11.01 29.02 12.94
N LYS A 19 10.18 29.43 11.97
CA LYS A 19 9.54 30.76 11.96
C LYS A 19 8.45 30.90 13.03
N GLU A 20 7.67 29.84 13.22
CA GLU A 20 6.58 29.76 14.18
C GLU A 20 7.11 29.68 15.61
N LYS A 21 8.26 29.06 15.81
CA LYS A 21 8.96 29.03 17.10
C LYS A 21 9.30 30.43 17.59
N THR A 22 9.82 31.30 16.72
CA THR A 22 10.09 32.71 17.07
C THR A 22 8.82 33.53 17.31
N GLU A 23 7.72 33.21 16.61
CA GLU A 23 6.41 33.83 16.86
C GLU A 23 5.86 33.40 18.23
N PHE A 24 5.96 32.11 18.54
CA PHE A 24 5.48 31.54 19.80
C PHE A 24 6.33 31.96 21.00
N GLU A 25 7.66 32.06 20.88
CA GLU A 25 8.55 32.53 21.96
C GLU A 25 8.10 33.90 22.51
N LYS A 26 7.68 34.83 21.63
CA LYS A 26 7.15 36.13 22.05
C LYS A 26 5.86 36.03 22.84
N LEU A 27 4.99 35.08 22.49
CA LEU A 27 3.75 34.83 23.21
C LEU A 27 4.04 34.16 24.55
N TYR A 28 4.96 33.19 24.55
CA TYR A 28 5.39 32.45 25.73
C TYR A 28 6.00 33.36 26.78
N ASP A 29 6.89 34.27 26.38
CA ASP A 29 7.53 35.23 27.29
C ASP A 29 6.53 36.16 27.98
N ALA A 30 5.37 36.42 27.34
CA ALA A 30 4.32 37.25 27.93
C ALA A 30 3.62 36.55 29.10
N ARG A 31 3.45 35.22 29.06
CA ARG A 31 2.71 34.42 30.06
C ARG A 31 3.24 32.98 30.17
N PRO A 32 4.47 32.77 30.67
CA PRO A 32 5.09 31.45 30.67
C PRO A 32 4.32 30.42 31.53
N ASP A 33 3.82 30.83 32.68
CA ASP A 33 3.09 29.94 33.61
C ASP A 33 1.80 29.38 32.99
N PHE A 34 1.10 30.19 32.19
CA PHE A 34 -0.14 29.79 31.51
C PHE A 34 0.10 28.73 30.44
N TYR A 35 1.13 28.91 29.60
CA TYR A 35 1.44 27.91 28.57
C TYR A 35 2.02 26.63 29.17
N ASN A 36 2.79 26.74 30.25
CA ASN A 36 3.27 25.57 30.97
C ASN A 36 2.11 24.77 31.58
N SER A 37 1.13 25.43 32.21
CA SER A 37 -0.05 24.72 32.75
C SER A 37 -0.86 24.05 31.64
N LEU A 38 -1.07 24.73 30.51
CA LEU A 38 -1.76 24.14 29.35
C LEU A 38 -1.04 22.91 28.81
N ARG A 39 0.29 22.95 28.73
CA ARG A 39 1.08 21.80 28.26
C ARG A 39 0.99 20.62 29.23
N VAL A 40 1.00 20.88 30.54
CA VAL A 40 0.83 19.85 31.56
C VAL A 40 -0.55 19.19 31.44
N GLU A 41 -1.61 19.99 31.29
CA GLU A 41 -2.98 19.48 31.13
C GLU A 41 -3.17 18.67 29.83
N ALA A 42 -2.62 19.16 28.72
CA ALA A 42 -2.67 18.46 27.44
C ALA A 42 -1.92 17.13 27.49
N ASN A 43 -0.73 17.10 28.11
CA ASN A 43 0.02 15.87 28.31
C ASN A 43 -0.71 14.89 29.25
N ALA A 44 -1.29 15.37 30.35
CA ALA A 44 -2.08 14.53 31.25
C ALA A 44 -3.28 13.89 30.53
N SER A 45 -3.94 14.64 29.63
CA SER A 45 -5.02 14.14 28.79
C SER A 45 -4.52 13.08 27.80
N LYS A 46 -3.37 13.33 27.16
CA LYS A 46 -2.72 12.39 26.24
C LYS A 46 -2.32 11.09 26.95
N ASP A 47 -1.79 11.18 28.16
CA ASP A 47 -1.39 10.04 28.96
C ASP A 47 -2.60 9.21 29.42
N LEU A 48 -3.70 9.88 29.79
CA LEU A 48 -4.97 9.22 30.08
C LEU A 48 -5.47 8.44 28.86
N LEU A 49 -5.52 9.08 27.69
CA LEU A 49 -5.95 8.42 26.44
C LEU A 49 -5.06 7.22 26.10
N LYS A 50 -3.73 7.37 26.21
CA LYS A 50 -2.80 6.26 26.03
C LYS A 50 -3.03 5.13 27.03
N SER A 51 -3.29 5.44 28.29
CA SER A 51 -3.53 4.43 29.34
C SER A 51 -4.83 3.65 29.13
N SER A 52 -5.82 4.27 28.49
CA SER A 52 -7.10 3.64 28.14
C SER A 52 -7.03 2.78 26.87
N PHE A 53 -5.93 2.83 26.14
CA PHE A 53 -5.75 2.10 24.89
C PHE A 53 -4.96 0.81 25.14
N GLU A 54 -5.57 -0.34 24.86
CA GLU A 54 -4.91 -1.65 24.92
C GLU A 54 -3.98 -1.80 23.70
N PHE A 55 -2.68 -1.55 23.90
CA PHE A 55 -1.64 -1.71 22.87
C PHE A 55 -1.39 -3.18 22.47
N GLU A 56 -1.98 -4.15 23.17
CA GLU A 56 -1.68 -5.58 23.01
C GLU A 56 -2.41 -6.24 21.84
N LYS A 57 -3.24 -5.49 21.10
CA LYS A 57 -3.88 -5.99 19.89
C LYS A 57 -2.95 -5.77 18.69
N GLU A 58 -2.50 -6.85 18.06
CA GLU A 58 -1.82 -6.79 16.76
C GLU A 58 -2.67 -5.97 15.78
N ILE A 59 -2.06 -4.93 15.20
CA ILE A 59 -2.72 -4.10 14.20
C ILE A 59 -3.00 -5.00 13.00
N PRO A 60 -4.28 -5.20 12.60
CA PRO A 60 -4.58 -5.98 11.41
C PRO A 60 -3.84 -5.38 10.22
N TYR A 61 -3.09 -6.20 9.50
CA TYR A 61 -2.29 -5.79 8.34
C TYR A 61 -1.15 -4.80 8.67
N GLY A 62 -0.45 -4.96 9.80
CA GLY A 62 0.69 -4.12 10.17
C GLY A 62 1.75 -3.96 9.07
N ASP A 63 2.00 -5.02 8.29
CA ASP A 63 2.97 -5.00 7.20
C ASP A 63 2.58 -4.09 6.03
N PHE A 64 1.29 -3.90 5.77
CA PHE A 64 0.83 -2.94 4.78
C PHE A 64 1.26 -1.51 5.15
N PHE A 65 1.03 -1.13 6.41
CA PHE A 65 1.42 0.19 6.91
C PHE A 65 2.94 0.34 6.92
N ASN A 66 3.67 -0.69 7.36
CA ASN A 66 5.12 -0.69 7.35
C ASN A 66 5.69 -0.52 5.94
N ASN A 67 5.08 -1.17 4.94
CA ASN A 67 5.50 -1.05 3.54
C ASN A 67 5.17 0.32 2.95
N GLN A 68 4.00 0.90 3.26
CA GLN A 68 3.67 2.27 2.83
C GLN A 68 4.59 3.31 3.46
N ILE A 69 4.88 3.18 4.77
CA ILE A 69 5.82 4.06 5.47
C ILE A 69 7.22 3.93 4.85
N ARG A 70 7.69 2.70 4.63
CA ARG A 70 9.00 2.44 3.99
C ARG A 70 9.09 3.06 2.60
N LYS A 71 8.05 2.87 1.78
CA LYS A 71 7.98 3.46 0.44
C LYS A 71 8.05 4.99 0.50
N LYS A 72 7.30 5.60 1.41
CA LYS A 72 7.30 7.06 1.57
C LYS A 72 8.64 7.60 2.08
N ILE A 73 9.30 6.92 3.01
CA ILE A 73 10.64 7.29 3.48
C ILE A 73 11.65 7.21 2.33
N GLN A 74 11.59 6.15 1.53
CA GLN A 74 12.46 6.01 0.35
C GLN A 74 12.22 7.15 -0.65
N ASP A 75 10.97 7.43 -1.00
CA ASP A 75 10.62 8.53 -1.92
C ASP A 75 11.11 9.90 -1.38
N ASP A 76 10.91 10.18 -0.08
CA ASP A 76 11.33 11.44 0.55
C ASP A 76 12.89 11.54 0.67
N ASP A 77 13.60 10.42 0.88
CA ASP A 77 15.08 10.37 0.90
C ASP A 77 15.68 10.58 -0.50
N PHE A 78 15.03 10.09 -1.56
CA PHE A 78 15.44 10.33 -2.95
C PHE A 78 15.23 11.80 -3.37
N ASP A 79 14.19 12.47 -2.86
CA ASP A 79 13.91 13.89 -3.13
C ASP A 79 14.79 14.87 -2.35
N SER A 80 15.50 14.41 -1.31
CA SER A 80 16.37 15.25 -0.47
C SER A 80 17.64 15.80 -1.18
N ASN A 81 17.95 15.31 -2.39
CA ASN A 81 19.07 15.79 -3.21
C ASN A 81 18.69 16.77 -4.34
N SER A 82 17.42 17.19 -4.45
CA SER A 82 16.98 18.16 -5.46
C SER A 82 16.61 19.50 -4.83
N SER A 83 17.63 20.26 -4.42
CA SER A 83 17.45 21.67 -4.07
C SER A 83 17.11 22.51 -5.30
N SER A 84 15.97 23.21 -5.21
CA SER A 84 15.58 24.43 -5.95
C SER A 84 15.42 24.35 -7.48
N GLY A 85 14.19 24.51 -7.97
CA GLY A 85 13.98 24.95 -9.36
C GLY A 85 12.58 24.80 -9.94
N PHE A 86 11.83 23.75 -9.58
CA PHE A 86 10.67 23.35 -10.40
C PHE A 86 9.40 24.22 -10.27
N LEU A 87 9.17 24.90 -9.14
CA LEU A 87 7.93 25.67 -8.96
C LEU A 87 7.95 27.07 -9.62
N PHE A 88 9.13 27.62 -9.92
CA PHE A 88 9.24 28.93 -10.58
C PHE A 88 9.24 28.83 -12.12
N ASP A 89 9.71 27.71 -12.68
CA ASP A 89 9.82 27.53 -14.13
C ASP A 89 8.47 27.19 -14.81
N VAL A 90 7.54 26.58 -14.07
CA VAL A 90 6.18 26.31 -14.56
C VAL A 90 5.32 27.58 -14.61
N LEU A 91 5.56 28.55 -13.71
CA LEU A 91 4.82 29.82 -13.68
C LEU A 91 5.30 30.83 -14.72
N THR A 92 6.56 30.76 -15.16
CA THR A 92 7.09 31.65 -16.22
C THR A 92 6.62 31.21 -17.61
N TRP A 93 6.42 29.92 -17.84
CA TRP A 93 5.88 29.38 -19.09
C TRP A 93 4.43 29.83 -19.39
N LEU A 94 3.63 30.05 -18.34
CA LEU A 94 2.22 30.47 -18.48
C LEU A 94 2.02 31.93 -18.92
N ARG A 95 3.10 32.74 -18.96
CA ARG A 95 3.04 34.17 -19.30
C ARG A 95 3.41 34.50 -20.74
N SER A 96 3.65 33.51 -21.59
CA SER A 96 3.94 33.74 -23.01
C SER A 96 2.64 33.78 -23.85
N PRO A 97 2.35 34.88 -24.59
CA PRO A 97 1.11 35.04 -25.36
C PRO A 97 1.01 34.14 -26.62
N LEU A 98 1.97 33.24 -26.85
CA LEU A 98 1.97 32.32 -28.00
C LEU A 98 1.39 30.91 -27.73
N THR A 99 1.05 30.56 -26.48
CA THR A 99 0.63 29.18 -26.12
C THR A 99 -0.84 28.86 -26.39
N TRP A 100 -1.68 29.86 -26.67
CA TRP A 100 -3.12 29.67 -26.88
C TRP A 100 -3.46 29.05 -28.25
N ALA A 101 -2.55 29.11 -29.22
CA ALA A 101 -2.75 28.47 -30.52
C ALA A 101 -2.49 26.95 -30.48
N ALA A 102 -1.59 26.47 -29.62
CA ALA A 102 -1.24 25.05 -29.52
C ALA A 102 -2.28 24.22 -28.76
N THR A 103 -2.96 24.82 -27.78
CA THR A 103 -4.01 24.16 -26.99
C THR A 103 -5.25 23.83 -27.82
N ALA A 104 -5.62 24.67 -28.80
CA ALA A 104 -6.73 24.40 -29.70
C ALA A 104 -6.47 23.18 -30.61
N CYS A 105 -5.23 22.99 -31.09
CA CYS A 105 -4.87 21.82 -31.90
C CYS A 105 -4.78 20.53 -31.07
N PHE A 106 -4.35 20.60 -29.81
CA PHE A 106 -4.24 19.43 -28.93
C PHE A 106 -5.62 18.84 -28.55
N ILE A 107 -6.61 19.70 -28.29
CA ILE A 107 -7.98 19.27 -27.98
C ILE A 107 -8.66 18.66 -29.23
N ALA A 108 -8.39 19.21 -30.42
CA ALA A 108 -8.86 18.63 -31.67
C ALA A 108 -8.23 17.27 -31.97
N PHE A 109 -6.95 17.04 -31.59
CA PHE A 109 -6.26 15.77 -31.83
C PHE A 109 -6.71 14.63 -30.88
N ILE A 110 -7.03 14.95 -29.62
CA ILE A 110 -7.57 13.98 -28.66
C ILE A 110 -8.98 13.49 -29.03
N SER A 111 -9.75 14.30 -29.77
CA SER A 111 -11.13 13.97 -30.13
C SER A 111 -11.26 12.95 -31.27
N VAL A 112 -10.16 12.56 -31.94
CA VAL A 112 -10.21 11.78 -33.20
C VAL A 112 -9.52 10.41 -33.12
N ASN A 113 -8.92 10.01 -31.99
CA ASN A 113 -8.25 8.71 -31.88
C ASN A 113 -8.80 7.85 -30.72
N PRO A 114 -9.71 6.89 -30.97
CA PRO A 114 -10.00 5.82 -30.04
C PRO A 114 -9.08 4.63 -30.34
N GLN A 115 -7.81 4.70 -29.93
CA GLN A 115 -6.95 3.52 -29.87
C GLN A 115 -5.80 3.77 -28.89
N SER A 116 -6.15 3.82 -27.60
CA SER A 116 -5.17 3.67 -26.53
C SER A 116 -4.81 2.19 -26.44
N GLY A 117 -3.70 1.82 -27.07
CA GLY A 117 -3.03 0.55 -26.81
C GLY A 117 -2.65 0.45 -25.34
N VAL A 118 -3.05 -0.66 -24.72
CA VAL A 118 -2.60 -1.09 -23.40
C VAL A 118 -1.13 -1.43 -23.51
N ASN A 119 -0.28 -0.49 -23.11
CA ASN A 119 1.10 -0.71 -22.71
C ASN A 119 1.29 0.13 -21.44
N GLY A 120 0.74 -0.37 -20.34
CA GLY A 120 1.05 0.07 -19.00
C GLY A 120 1.46 -1.17 -18.22
N ASP A 121 2.54 -1.07 -17.46
CA ASP A 121 2.92 -2.05 -16.46
C ASP A 121 1.74 -2.23 -15.50
N ASP A 122 0.88 -3.21 -15.79
CA ASP A 122 -0.26 -3.55 -14.96
C ASP A 122 0.31 -4.10 -13.64
N ASN A 123 0.32 -3.23 -12.65
CA ASN A 123 0.58 -3.57 -11.26
C ASN A 123 -0.61 -4.41 -10.77
N ILE A 124 -0.63 -5.69 -11.14
CA ILE A 124 -1.67 -6.64 -10.75
C ILE A 124 -1.58 -6.77 -9.23
N ILE A 125 -2.50 -6.12 -8.53
CA ILE A 125 -2.64 -6.24 -7.08
C ILE A 125 -3.19 -7.64 -6.79
N VAL A 126 -2.31 -8.60 -6.54
CA VAL A 126 -2.67 -9.95 -6.11
C VAL A 126 -2.76 -9.95 -4.59
N SER A 127 -3.98 -10.02 -4.05
CA SER A 127 -4.18 -10.26 -2.62
C SER A 127 -3.97 -11.76 -2.34
N THR A 128 -2.91 -12.10 -1.60
CA THR A 128 -2.68 -13.47 -1.14
C THR A 128 -3.41 -13.70 0.18
N TYR A 129 -4.14 -14.81 0.28
CA TYR A 129 -4.85 -15.23 1.48
C TYR A 129 -4.33 -16.61 1.93
N SER A 130 -4.08 -16.77 3.22
CA SER A 130 -3.77 -18.07 3.83
C SER A 130 -5.03 -18.59 4.53
N PRO A 131 -5.59 -19.75 4.12
CA PRO A 131 -6.72 -20.37 4.81
C PRO A 131 -6.40 -20.89 6.21
N ASP A 132 -5.13 -21.22 6.47
CA ASP A 132 -4.68 -21.72 7.77
C ASP A 132 -4.12 -20.56 8.61
N PRO A 133 -4.68 -20.27 9.80
CA PRO A 133 -4.21 -19.20 10.66
C PRO A 133 -2.80 -19.44 11.23
N SER A 134 -2.29 -20.69 11.17
CA SER A 134 -0.94 -21.04 11.61
C SER A 134 0.13 -20.69 10.56
N VAL A 135 -0.28 -20.37 9.33
CA VAL A 135 0.60 -20.00 8.22
C VAL A 135 0.49 -18.51 7.96
N SER A 136 1.61 -17.81 8.11
CA SER A 136 1.71 -16.37 7.88
C SER A 136 2.42 -16.06 6.56
N ILE A 137 1.96 -15.01 5.87
CA ILE A 137 2.58 -14.53 4.63
C ILE A 137 3.61 -13.47 5.03
N VAL A 138 4.90 -13.80 4.90
CA VAL A 138 6.02 -12.93 5.26
C VAL A 138 6.21 -11.84 4.21
N SER A 139 6.12 -12.19 2.93
CA SER A 139 6.19 -11.23 1.83
C SER A 139 5.57 -11.77 0.55
N ALA A 140 5.15 -10.86 -0.32
CA ALA A 140 4.73 -11.14 -1.68
C ALA A 140 5.34 -10.08 -2.59
N GLU A 141 6.37 -10.46 -3.35
CA GLU A 141 7.17 -9.54 -4.15
C GLU A 141 7.36 -10.11 -5.56
N PHE A 142 7.36 -9.24 -6.57
CA PHE A 142 7.72 -9.65 -7.92
C PHE A 142 9.25 -9.71 -8.06
N ASN A 143 9.78 -10.89 -8.42
CA ASN A 143 11.20 -11.09 -8.65
C ASN A 143 11.50 -11.06 -10.16
N GLU A 144 12.15 -9.99 -10.61
CA GLU A 144 12.49 -9.78 -12.03
C GLU A 144 13.41 -10.87 -12.60
N LYS A 145 14.33 -11.42 -11.79
CA LYS A 145 15.28 -12.45 -12.25
C LYS A 145 14.59 -13.79 -12.50
N ALA A 146 13.58 -14.10 -11.69
CA ALA A 146 12.75 -15.29 -11.85
C ALA A 146 11.55 -15.05 -12.79
N ASN A 147 11.30 -13.79 -13.17
CA ASN A 147 10.11 -13.34 -13.87
C ASN A 147 8.81 -13.90 -13.25
N ALA A 148 8.73 -13.88 -11.93
CA ALA A 148 7.65 -14.51 -11.16
C ALA A 148 7.38 -13.77 -9.85
N THR A 149 6.13 -13.82 -9.39
CA THR A 149 5.75 -13.40 -8.04
C THR A 149 6.21 -14.44 -7.03
N VAL A 150 7.08 -14.03 -6.12
CA VAL A 150 7.59 -14.85 -5.03
C VAL A 150 6.78 -14.52 -3.77
N ILE A 151 6.15 -15.54 -3.21
CA ILE A 151 5.40 -15.44 -1.96
C ILE A 151 6.19 -16.22 -0.91
N VAL A 152 6.63 -15.52 0.14
CA VAL A 152 7.35 -16.13 1.26
C VAL A 152 6.35 -16.39 2.37
N LEU A 153 6.30 -17.64 2.84
CA LEU A 153 5.39 -18.11 3.88
C LEU A 153 6.19 -18.60 5.09
N GLU A 154 5.64 -18.41 6.28
CA GLU A 154 6.19 -18.91 7.55
C GLU A 154 5.12 -19.71 8.30
N GLY A 155 5.53 -20.74 9.04
CA GLY A 155 4.62 -21.64 9.75
C GLY A 155 4.19 -22.88 8.96
N LEU A 156 4.77 -23.12 7.78
CA LEU A 156 4.59 -24.37 7.05
C LEU A 156 5.46 -25.47 7.64
N GLU A 157 4.91 -26.67 7.75
CA GLU A 157 5.67 -27.87 8.12
C GLU A 157 6.74 -28.14 7.04
N PRO A 158 8.00 -28.39 7.43
CA PRO A 158 9.06 -28.65 6.46
C PRO A 158 8.72 -29.92 5.67
N VAL A 159 8.78 -29.79 4.35
CA VAL A 159 8.63 -30.93 3.44
C VAL A 159 9.83 -31.87 3.63
N PRO A 160 9.63 -33.17 3.94
CA PRO A 160 10.71 -34.14 4.02
C PRO A 160 11.45 -34.28 2.68
N ASP A 161 12.77 -34.43 2.70
CA ASP A 161 13.61 -34.61 1.50
C ASP A 161 13.22 -35.84 0.66
N GLU A 162 12.58 -36.83 1.29
CA GLU A 162 12.08 -38.06 0.67
C GLU A 162 10.73 -37.88 -0.05
N THR A 163 10.15 -36.68 -0.03
CA THR A 163 8.84 -36.40 -0.65
C THR A 163 9.01 -36.31 -2.17
N ASP A 164 8.56 -37.34 -2.88
CA ASP A 164 8.55 -37.32 -4.34
C ASP A 164 7.32 -36.54 -4.86
N PHE A 165 7.57 -35.39 -5.48
CA PHE A 165 6.54 -34.57 -6.13
C PHE A 165 6.24 -35.00 -7.58
N ASN A 166 7.02 -35.95 -8.13
CA ASN A 166 6.92 -36.30 -9.54
C ASN A 166 5.72 -37.20 -9.87
N GLU A 167 5.20 -37.96 -8.90
CA GLU A 167 4.17 -38.98 -9.19
C GLU A 167 2.78 -38.40 -9.48
N ASN A 168 2.45 -37.24 -8.91
CA ASN A 168 1.11 -36.63 -8.98
C ASN A 168 1.10 -35.27 -9.69
N HIS A 169 2.08 -35.01 -10.56
CA HIS A 169 2.07 -33.80 -11.37
C HIS A 169 0.88 -33.82 -12.34
N ILE A 170 -0.06 -32.90 -12.13
CA ILE A 170 -1.25 -32.74 -12.97
C ILE A 170 -0.84 -32.04 -14.26
N THR A 171 -1.04 -32.71 -15.39
CA THR A 171 -0.74 -32.14 -16.72
C THR A 171 -1.99 -31.81 -17.52
N SER A 172 -3.12 -32.43 -17.22
CA SER A 172 -4.37 -32.17 -17.94
C SER A 172 -5.57 -32.31 -17.02
N TYR A 173 -6.68 -31.71 -17.46
CA TYR A 173 -7.98 -31.83 -16.80
C TYR A 173 -9.08 -31.96 -17.85
N ASP A 174 -10.14 -32.69 -17.51
CA ASP A 174 -11.38 -32.79 -18.28
C ASP A 174 -12.56 -32.30 -17.43
N ARG A 175 -13.45 -31.52 -18.05
CA ARG A 175 -14.57 -30.85 -17.38
C ARG A 175 -15.90 -31.30 -17.95
N GLN A 176 -16.71 -31.94 -17.12
CA GLN A 176 -18.05 -32.41 -17.49
C GLN A 176 -19.16 -31.42 -17.11
N GLY A 177 -19.16 -30.22 -17.71
CA GLY A 177 -20.23 -29.21 -17.57
C GLY A 177 -20.50 -28.70 -16.14
N PRO A 178 -21.26 -27.59 -15.98
CA PRO A 178 -21.82 -27.22 -14.68
C PRO A 178 -23.33 -27.55 -14.59
N PRO A 179 -23.83 -28.11 -13.48
CA PRO A 179 -23.05 -28.74 -12.40
C PRO A 179 -22.39 -30.04 -12.89
N GLY A 180 -21.24 -30.38 -12.34
CA GLY A 180 -20.51 -31.55 -12.81
C GLY A 180 -19.13 -31.73 -12.19
N PHE A 181 -18.35 -32.64 -12.76
CA PHE A 181 -17.05 -33.03 -12.23
C PHE A 181 -15.91 -32.50 -13.11
N VAL A 182 -14.81 -32.11 -12.46
CA VAL A 182 -13.51 -31.87 -13.09
C VAL A 182 -12.59 -33.02 -12.72
N GLN A 183 -12.13 -33.77 -13.72
CA GLN A 183 -11.20 -34.88 -13.56
C GLN A 183 -9.79 -34.42 -13.90
N PHE A 184 -8.83 -34.66 -13.02
CA PHE A 184 -7.42 -34.28 -13.21
C PHE A 184 -6.58 -35.52 -13.50
N TYR A 185 -5.72 -35.45 -14.51
CA TYR A 185 -4.86 -36.55 -14.92
C TYR A 185 -3.38 -36.19 -14.77
N ASN A 186 -2.55 -37.20 -14.50
CA ASN A 186 -1.10 -37.06 -14.54
C ASN A 186 -0.54 -37.30 -15.95
N ASN A 187 0.79 -37.21 -16.07
CA ASN A 187 1.52 -37.38 -17.35
C ASN A 187 1.31 -38.75 -18.01
N ASN A 188 0.77 -39.74 -17.28
CA ASN A 188 0.50 -41.09 -17.75
C ASN A 188 -1.01 -41.32 -18.01
N ASP A 189 -1.81 -40.25 -18.14
CA ASP A 189 -3.27 -40.28 -18.29
C ASP A 189 -4.00 -41.01 -17.14
N LYS A 190 -3.37 -41.12 -15.96
CA LYS A 190 -3.99 -41.71 -14.78
C LYS A 190 -4.79 -40.64 -14.04
N LEU A 191 -6.04 -40.95 -13.72
CA LEU A 191 -6.89 -40.09 -12.90
C LEU A 191 -6.29 -39.93 -11.49
N VAL A 192 -6.04 -38.68 -11.10
CA VAL A 192 -5.44 -38.30 -9.81
C VAL A 192 -6.49 -37.76 -8.84
N TYR A 193 -7.36 -36.86 -9.32
CA TYR A 193 -8.32 -36.16 -8.49
C TYR A 193 -9.63 -35.89 -9.24
N ILE A 194 -10.75 -35.87 -8.52
CA ILE A 194 -12.05 -35.46 -9.03
C ILE A 194 -12.55 -34.31 -8.15
N LEU A 195 -12.84 -33.17 -8.75
CA LEU A 195 -13.48 -32.03 -8.09
C LEU A 195 -14.94 -31.93 -8.51
N GLU A 196 -15.85 -31.91 -7.54
CA GLU A 196 -17.25 -31.57 -7.79
C GLU A 196 -17.40 -30.05 -7.91
N THR A 197 -18.17 -29.61 -8.90
CA THR A 197 -18.46 -28.19 -9.15
C THR A 197 -19.95 -27.91 -9.12
N ASP A 198 -20.31 -26.74 -8.59
CA ASP A 198 -21.69 -26.26 -8.51
C ASP A 198 -22.25 -25.81 -9.88
N GLU A 199 -23.48 -25.28 -9.89
CA GLU A 199 -24.15 -24.76 -11.09
C GLU A 199 -23.40 -23.58 -11.74
N TYR A 200 -22.51 -22.91 -11.01
CA TYR A 200 -21.66 -21.82 -11.48
C TYR A 200 -20.25 -22.32 -11.84
N GLY A 201 -20.00 -23.61 -11.70
CA GLY A 201 -18.72 -24.22 -12.00
C GLY A 201 -17.62 -23.95 -10.98
N GLN A 202 -17.99 -23.56 -9.76
CA GLN A 202 -17.09 -23.32 -8.64
C GLN A 202 -16.89 -24.60 -7.82
N PRO A 203 -15.73 -24.77 -7.16
CA PRO A 203 -15.47 -25.92 -6.28
C PRO A 203 -16.53 -25.99 -5.18
N ASN A 204 -17.15 -27.15 -5.00
CA ASN A 204 -18.06 -27.36 -3.89
C ASN A 204 -17.23 -27.55 -2.60
N VAL A 205 -17.03 -26.46 -1.86
CA VAL A 205 -16.41 -26.48 -0.53
C VAL A 205 -17.52 -26.59 0.52
N PHE A 206 -17.70 -27.81 1.05
CA PHE A 206 -18.54 -28.04 2.23
C PHE A 206 -17.94 -27.39 3.49
#